data_AF-A0AAW8G9P1-F1
#
_entry.id   AF-A0AAW8G9P1-F1
#
_cell.length_a   1.000
_cell.length_b   1.000
_cell.length_c   1.000
_cell.angle_alpha   90.00
_cell.angle_beta   90.00
_cell.angle_gamma   90.00
#
_symmetry.space_group_name_H-M   'P 1'
#
loop_
_entity.id
_entity.type
_entity.pdbx_description
1 polymer ?
#
loop_
_entity_poly.entity_id
_entity_poly.type
_entity_poly.pdbx_seq_one_letter_code
_entity_poly.pdbx_strand_id
1 'polypeptide(L)' 'MDVTKASLITIEFEAFYDLLAKKTANPISEEEVPEMLRTAIQSGTKVLLTDVHGGDSLELKICADGKFVYEPRP' A
#
# COMPACT_ATOMS: atom_id res chain seq x y z
N MET A 1 -17.70 -19.05 -11.85
CA MET A 1 -17.31 -18.24 -10.68
C MET A 1 -16.40 -17.14 -11.19
N ASP A 2 -16.97 -15.97 -11.44
CA ASP A 2 -16.22 -14.78 -11.83
C ASP A 2 -15.46 -14.27 -10.60
N VAL A 3 -14.14 -14.46 -10.60
CA VAL A 3 -13.25 -14.05 -9.50
C VAL A 3 -12.55 -12.71 -9.76
N THR A 4 -13.04 -11.90 -10.70
CA THR A 4 -12.51 -10.55 -10.98
C THR A 4 -13.10 -9.49 -10.04
N LYS A 5 -13.16 -9.78 -8.74
CA LYS A 5 -13.28 -8.70 -7.76
C LYS A 5 -11.86 -8.27 -7.40
N ALA A 6 -11.28 -7.41 -8.22
CA ALA A 6 -9.99 -6.80 -7.90
C ALA A 6 -10.15 -6.07 -6.56
N SER A 7 -9.63 -6.66 -5.49
CA SER A 7 -9.59 -6.03 -4.18
C SER A 7 -8.75 -4.76 -4.32
N LEU A 8 -9.33 -3.64 -3.89
CA LEU A 8 -8.68 -2.34 -3.88
C LEU A 8 -8.51 -1.92 -2.42
N ILE A 9 -7.28 -1.74 -1.99
CA ILE A 9 -6.96 -1.20 -0.68
C ILE A 9 -6.56 0.26 -0.89
N THR A 10 -7.20 1.17 -0.16
CA THR A 10 -6.85 2.59 -0.17
C THR A 10 -6.28 2.94 1.18
N ILE A 11 -5.11 3.57 1.20
CA ILE A 11 -4.37 3.94 2.40
C ILE A 11 -3.97 5.39 2.25
N GLU A 12 -4.00 6.14 3.33
CA GLU A 12 -3.49 7.50 3.34
C GLU A 12 -1.96 7.49 3.24
N PHE A 13 -1.41 8.37 2.40
CA PHE A 13 0.04 8.45 2.19
C PHE A 13 0.78 8.73 3.49
N GLU A 14 0.28 9.64 4.33
CA GLU A 14 0.87 9.98 5.63
C GLU A 14 0.87 8.78 6.57
N ALA A 15 -0.27 8.08 6.71
CA ALA A 15 -0.36 6.86 7.51
C ALA A 15 0.60 5.76 7.02
N PHE A 16 0.73 5.56 5.71
CA PHE A 16 1.67 4.59 5.14
C PHE A 16 3.14 5.01 5.38
N TYR A 17 3.43 6.30 5.23
CA TYR A 17 4.77 6.85 5.49
C TYR A 17 5.15 6.72 6.96
N ASP A 18 4.23 7.03 7.88
CA ASP A 18 4.42 6.90 9.32
C ASP A 18 4.71 5.44 9.72
N LEU A 19 4.01 4.51 9.07
CA LEU A 19 4.19 3.07 9.23
C LEU A 19 5.58 2.61 8.77
N LEU A 20 6.03 3.06 7.58
CA LEU A 20 7.39 2.76 7.11
C LEU A 20 8.47 3.45 7.95
N ALA A 21 8.17 4.63 8.50
CA ALA A 21 9.08 5.39 9.36
C ALA A 21 9.12 4.89 10.81
N LYS A 22 8.36 3.84 11.14
CA LYS A 22 8.22 3.29 12.50
C LYS A 22 7.78 4.32 13.54
N LYS A 23 6.85 5.17 13.14
CA LYS A 23 6.32 6.26 13.95
C LYS A 23 4.94 5.99 14.53
N THR A 24 4.32 4.87 14.14
CA THR A 24 2.99 4.46 14.59
C THR A 24 2.96 4.05 16.07
N ALA A 25 4.13 3.94 16.71
CA ALA A 25 4.32 3.45 18.07
C ALA A 25 3.73 2.04 18.31
N ASN A 26 3.48 1.31 17.22
CA ASN A 26 2.90 -0.02 17.23
C ASN A 26 3.81 -0.96 16.41
N PRO A 27 4.75 -1.67 17.07
CA PRO A 27 5.73 -2.51 16.38
C PRO A 27 5.09 -3.64 15.58
N ILE A 28 3.92 -4.13 16.01
CA ILE A 28 3.16 -5.16 15.30
C ILE A 28 2.68 -4.60 13.95
N SER A 29 2.11 -3.39 13.95
CA SER A 29 1.67 -2.75 12.71
C SER A 29 2.84 -2.44 11.77
N GLU A 30 4.00 -2.09 12.31
CA GLU A 30 5.19 -1.72 11.53
C GLU A 30 5.84 -2.92 10.81
N GLU A 31 5.61 -4.14 11.31
CA GLU A 31 6.14 -5.37 10.70
C GLU A 31 5.06 -6.13 9.90
N GLU A 32 3.85 -6.30 10.44
CA GLU A 32 2.80 -7.09 9.80
C GLU A 32 2.11 -6.35 8.65
N VAL A 33 1.87 -5.04 8.76
CA VAL A 33 1.14 -4.30 7.72
C VAL A 33 1.93 -4.25 6.41
N PRO A 34 3.25 -3.98 6.38
CA PRO A 34 4.02 -4.05 5.14
C PRO A 34 4.00 -5.45 4.55
N GLU A 35 4.14 -6.50 5.36
CA GLU A 35 4.08 -7.89 4.88
C GLU A 35 2.70 -8.24 4.29
N MET A 36 1.62 -7.81 4.95
CA MET A 36 0.26 -7.96 4.44
C MET A 36 0.06 -7.21 3.12
N LEU A 37 0.50 -5.96 3.03
CA LEU A 37 0.40 -5.16 1.80
C LEU A 37 1.19 -5.79 0.67
N ARG A 38 2.36 -6.35 0.98
CA ARG A 38 3.19 -7.06 0.01
C ARG A 38 2.51 -8.30 -0.52
N THR A 39 1.97 -9.11 0.37
CA THR A 39 1.21 -10.31 0.01
C THR A 39 -0.03 -9.95 -0.83
N ALA A 40 -0.73 -8.89 -0.46
CA ALA A 40 -1.89 -8.40 -1.18
C ALA A 40 -1.52 -7.98 -2.62
N ILE A 41 -0.48 -7.15 -2.79
CA ILE A 41 0.01 -6.70 -4.10
C ILE A 41 0.43 -7.90 -4.96
N GLN A 42 1.18 -8.84 -4.38
CA GLN A 42 1.61 -10.06 -5.08
C GLN A 42 0.43 -10.96 -5.47
N SER A 43 -0.64 -10.97 -4.69
CA SER A 43 -1.89 -11.67 -5.00
C SER A 43 -2.76 -10.97 -6.06
N GLY A 44 -2.33 -9.81 -6.59
CA GLY A 44 -3.08 -9.02 -7.57
C GLY A 44 -4.06 -8.01 -6.98
N THR A 45 -4.01 -7.77 -5.66
CA THR A 45 -4.74 -6.68 -5.01
C THR A 45 -4.08 -5.35 -5.36
N LYS A 46 -4.86 -4.35 -5.74
CA LYS A 46 -4.34 -3.01 -6.00
C LYS A 46 -4.30 -2.22 -4.70
N VAL A 47 -3.18 -1.57 -4.42
CA VAL A 47 -3.05 -0.68 -3.26
C VAL A 47 -2.85 0.74 -3.77
N LEU A 48 -3.67 1.67 -3.28
CA LEU A 48 -3.59 3.09 -3.59
C LEU A 48 -3.19 3.86 -2.35
N LEU A 49 -2.26 4.78 -2.52
CA LEU A 49 -1.90 5.79 -1.56
C LEU A 49 -2.59 7.09 -1.94
N THR A 50 -3.50 7.58 -1.11
CA THR A 50 -4.20 8.85 -1.31
C THR A 50 -3.64 9.91 -0.38
N ASP A 51 -3.47 11.11 -0.87
CA ASP A 51 -3.19 12.27 -0.01
C ASP A 51 -4.46 12.66 0.78
N VAL A 52 -4.31 13.26 1.96
CA VAL A 52 -5.43 13.74 2.81
C VAL A 52 -6.29 14.80 2.10
N HIS A 53 -5.73 15.48 1.10
CA HIS A 53 -6.44 16.43 0.26
C HIS A 53 -7.19 15.77 -0.91
N GLY A 54 -7.02 14.45 -1.14
CA GLY A 54 -7.73 13.66 -2.15
C GLY A 54 -7.44 14.04 -3.61
N GLY A 55 -6.51 14.96 -3.85
CA GLY A 55 -6.16 15.44 -5.19
C GLY A 55 -5.26 14.48 -5.95
N ASP A 56 -4.36 13.80 -5.24
CA ASP A 56 -3.36 12.91 -5.81
C ASP A 56 -3.50 11.49 -5.24
N SER A 57 -3.37 10.50 -6.12
CA SER A 57 -3.37 9.09 -5.77
C SER A 57 -2.20 8.40 -6.43
N LEU A 58 -1.32 7.80 -5.64
CA LEU A 58 -0.20 6.99 -6.09
C LEU A 58 -0.61 5.52 -6.01
N GLU A 59 -0.26 4.71 -7.01
CA GLU A 59 -0.41 3.26 -6.92
C GLU A 59 0.85 2.68 -6.24
N LEU A 60 0.64 1.95 -5.14
CA LEU A 60 1.69 1.23 -4.46
C LEU A 60 1.91 -0.11 -5.16
N LYS A 61 3.13 -0.31 -5.65
CA LYS A 61 3.59 -1.53 -6.31
C LYS A 61 4.80 -2.07 -5.59
N ILE A 62 5.17 -3.30 -5.97
CA ILE A 62 6.37 -3.95 -5.50
C ILE A 62 7.28 -4.21 -6.68
N CYS A 63 8.49 -3.68 -6.61
CA CYS A 63 9.53 -3.94 -7.59
C CYS A 63 10.03 -5.39 -7.47
N ALA A 64 10.73 -5.88 -8.50
CA ALA A 64 11.33 -7.22 -8.51
C ALA A 64 12.29 -7.48 -7.33
N ASP A 65 12.88 -6.42 -6.77
CA ASP A 65 13.73 -6.44 -5.57
C ASP A 65 12.95 -6.59 -4.25
N GLY A 66 11.61 -6.60 -4.30
CA GLY A 66 10.76 -6.70 -3.12
C GLY A 66 10.53 -5.40 -2.37
N LYS A 67 11.01 -4.27 -2.91
CA LYS A 67 10.82 -2.93 -2.35
C LYS A 67 9.49 -2.33 -2.80
N PHE A 68 8.86 -1.59 -1.90
CA PHE A 68 7.72 -0.74 -2.22
C PHE A 68 8.14 0.39 -3.14
N VAL A 69 7.39 0.58 -4.22
CA VAL A 69 7.52 1.69 -5.14
C VAL A 69 6.15 2.31 -5.35
N TYR A 70 6.11 3.63 -5.47
CA TYR A 70 4.88 4.40 -5.66
C TYR A 70 4.97 5.08 -7.01
N GLU A 71 3.98 4.80 -7.87
CA GLU A 71 3.88 5.40 -9.20
C GLU A 71 2.62 6.27 -9.30
N PRO A 72 2.69 7.47 -9.90
CA PRO A 72 1.49 8.25 -10.17
C PRO A 72 0.58 7.50 -11.14
N ARG A 73 -0.74 7.58 -10.93
CA ARG A 73 -1.67 7.06 -11.92
C ARG A 73 -1.53 7.85 -13.24
N PRO A 74 -1.47 7.16 -14.39
CA PRO A 74 -1.59 7.81 -15.69
C PRO A 74 -3.00 8.37 -15.92
#